data_AF-E9Q8U8-F1
#
_entry.id   AF-E9Q8U8-F1
#
_cell.length_a   1.000
_cell.length_b   1.000
_cell.length_c   1.000
_cell.angle_alpha   90.00
_cell.angle_beta   90.00
_cell.angle_gamma   90.00
#
_symmetry.space_group_name_H-M   'P 1'
#
loop_
_entity.id
_entity.type
_entity.pdbx_description
1 polymer ?
#
loop_
_entity_poly.entity_id
_entity_poly.type
_entity_poly.pdbx_seq_one_letter_code
_entity_poly.pdbx_strand_id
1 'polypeptide(L)'
;MAHVALIPGLSRGSVGAVCTQAASWGLKASTLRHLTLASIIKSRRKTDHLERTASVLRREVMAAAKVCEITHESPSVKSLRLLVADKDFSFKAGQWVDFFIPGVSVVGGFSICSSPQRLERDRIIELAVKYADHPPAVWVHNKPTDAPRNLILIAGGVGI
;
A
#
# COMPACT_ATOMS: atom_id res chain seq x y z
N MET A 1 -42.41 -28.60 51.36
CA MET A 1 -41.53 -27.42 51.42
C MET A 1 -41.95 -26.53 50.26
N ALA A 2 -42.86 -25.58 50.52
CA ALA A 2 -42.53 -24.16 50.72
C ALA A 2 -41.94 -23.55 49.43
N HIS A 3 -42.39 -22.44 48.87
CA HIS A 3 -43.48 -21.51 49.15
C HIS A 3 -43.61 -20.62 47.90
N VAL A 4 -44.80 -20.08 47.67
CA VAL A 4 -45.14 -19.03 46.69
C VAL A 4 -44.34 -17.74 46.96
N ALA A 5 -43.94 -17.04 45.90
CA ALA A 5 -43.67 -15.60 45.96
C ALA A 5 -44.05 -14.90 44.63
N LEU A 6 -45.24 -14.32 44.66
CA LEU A 6 -45.79 -13.32 43.74
C LEU A 6 -45.33 -11.94 44.20
N ILE A 7 -44.74 -11.11 43.33
CA ILE A 7 -44.65 -9.65 43.57
C ILE A 7 -44.87 -8.89 42.24
N PRO A 8 -45.92 -8.05 42.15
CA PRO A 8 -46.11 -7.07 41.10
C PRO A 8 -45.60 -5.68 41.54
N GLY A 9 -44.91 -4.97 40.64
CA GLY A 9 -44.47 -3.59 40.85
C GLY A 9 -45.20 -2.62 39.91
N LEU A 10 -46.18 -1.92 40.47
CA LEU A 10 -47.01 -0.88 39.85
C LEU A 10 -46.47 0.50 40.25
N SER A 11 -46.25 1.42 39.32
CA SER A 11 -46.34 2.88 39.58
C SER A 11 -46.47 3.63 38.25
N ARG A 12 -47.69 3.98 37.84
CA ARG A 12 -48.43 5.21 38.20
C ARG A 12 -47.80 6.46 37.57
N GLY A 13 -48.19 6.74 36.33
CA GLY A 13 -48.05 8.05 35.71
C GLY A 13 -49.16 8.99 36.19
N SER A 14 -48.78 10.23 36.47
CA SER A 14 -49.67 11.33 36.85
C SER A 14 -49.55 12.46 35.81
N VAL A 15 -50.68 13.10 35.53
CA VAL A 15 -50.92 14.04 34.44
C VAL A 15 -50.98 15.48 34.98
N GLY A 16 -50.43 16.44 34.22
CA GLY A 16 -50.73 17.89 34.23
C GLY A 16 -50.15 18.72 35.40
N ALA A 17 -49.91 20.04 35.31
CA ALA A 17 -49.97 21.03 34.24
C ALA A 17 -49.27 22.34 34.73
N VAL A 18 -48.61 23.05 33.80
CA VAL A 18 -48.42 24.52 33.66
C VAL A 18 -47.90 25.36 34.85
N CYS A 19 -46.81 26.12 34.62
CA CYS A 19 -46.80 27.60 34.71
C CYS A 19 -45.47 28.23 34.26
N THR A 20 -45.63 29.38 33.62
CA THR A 20 -44.69 30.26 32.91
C THR A 20 -43.56 30.85 33.75
N GLN A 21 -42.36 30.98 33.17
CA GLN A 21 -41.71 32.29 33.09
C GLN A 21 -40.60 32.33 32.03
N ALA A 22 -40.65 33.40 31.23
CA ALA A 22 -39.71 33.72 30.18
C ALA A 22 -38.40 34.27 30.78
N ALA A 23 -37.27 33.83 30.24
CA ALA A 23 -36.02 34.57 30.29
C ALA A 23 -35.35 34.43 28.92
N SER A 24 -35.54 35.45 28.09
CA SER A 24 -34.88 35.59 26.80
C SER A 24 -33.39 35.87 27.01
N TRP A 25 -32.55 34.85 26.88
CA TRP A 25 -31.11 35.03 26.78
C TRP A 25 -30.75 35.11 25.31
N GLY A 26 -30.53 36.33 24.84
CA GLY A 26 -30.04 36.62 23.50
C GLY A 26 -28.61 36.12 23.34
N LEU A 27 -28.46 34.90 22.84
CA LEU A 27 -27.18 34.39 22.35
C LEU A 27 -26.89 35.07 21.00
N LYS A 28 -25.90 35.96 21.03
CA LYS A 28 -25.28 36.55 19.85
C LYS A 28 -24.84 35.42 18.92
N ALA A 29 -25.46 35.31 17.76
CA ALA A 29 -25.03 34.40 16.69
C ALA A 29 -23.66 34.87 16.17
N SER A 30 -22.59 34.31 16.73
CA SER A 30 -21.26 34.34 16.15
C SER A 30 -21.28 33.45 14.91
N THR A 31 -21.43 34.08 13.75
CA THR A 31 -21.32 33.44 12.44
C THR A 31 -19.90 32.91 12.22
N LEU A 32 -19.61 31.72 12.75
CA LEU A 32 -18.49 30.90 12.31
C LEU A 32 -18.80 30.42 10.89
N ARG A 33 -18.36 31.20 9.90
CA ARG A 33 -18.28 30.75 8.50
C ARG A 33 -17.21 29.67 8.41
N HIS A 34 -17.59 28.44 8.72
CA HIS A 34 -16.80 27.26 8.39
C HIS A 34 -16.76 27.17 6.85
N LEU A 35 -15.63 27.57 6.26
CA LEU A 35 -15.32 27.29 4.86
C LEU A 35 -15.15 25.78 4.73
N THR A 36 -16.21 25.09 4.32
CA THR A 36 -16.14 23.68 3.91
C THR A 36 -15.47 23.61 2.53
N LEU A 37 -14.15 23.77 2.50
CA LEU A 37 -13.37 23.43 1.32
C LEU A 37 -13.28 21.90 1.27
N ALA A 38 -14.28 21.26 0.68
CA ALA A 38 -14.17 19.86 0.30
C ALA A 38 -13.08 19.76 -0.78
N SER A 39 -11.84 19.56 -0.33
CA SER A 39 -10.72 19.25 -1.22
C SER A 39 -11.00 17.89 -1.82
N ILE A 40 -11.62 17.89 -3.00
CA ILE A 40 -11.62 16.72 -3.88
C ILE A 40 -10.18 16.57 -4.34
N ILE A 41 -9.35 15.96 -3.49
CA ILE A 41 -8.06 15.42 -3.89
C ILE A 41 -8.40 14.28 -4.84
N LYS A 42 -8.53 14.62 -6.11
CA LYS A 42 -8.57 13.65 -7.20
C LYS A 42 -7.26 12.88 -7.08
N SER A 43 -7.33 11.67 -6.55
CA SER A 43 -6.24 10.69 -6.60
C SER A 43 -5.67 10.76 -8.01
N ARG A 44 -4.45 11.29 -8.16
CA ARG A 44 -3.78 11.28 -9.46
C ARG A 44 -3.75 9.80 -9.84
N ARG A 45 -4.32 9.46 -11.01
CA ARG A 45 -4.10 8.14 -11.61
C ARG A 45 -2.61 7.84 -11.45
N LYS A 46 -2.25 6.68 -10.88
CA LYS A 46 -0.85 6.28 -10.76
C LYS A 46 -0.27 6.32 -12.17
N THR A 47 0.52 7.35 -12.44
CA THR A 47 1.30 7.49 -13.68
C THR A 47 2.20 6.27 -13.81
N ASP A 48 2.44 5.83 -15.03
CA ASP A 48 3.27 4.66 -15.29
C ASP A 48 4.67 4.86 -14.68
N HIS A 49 5.32 3.76 -14.27
CA HIS A 49 6.62 3.87 -13.59
C HIS A 49 7.65 4.56 -14.49
N LEU A 50 7.66 4.23 -15.78
CA LEU A 50 8.56 4.83 -16.76
C LEU A 50 8.30 6.32 -16.92
N GLU A 51 7.03 6.75 -16.97
CA GLU A 51 6.69 8.17 -17.03
C GLU A 51 7.19 8.93 -15.80
N ARG A 52 7.02 8.34 -14.61
CA ARG A 52 7.43 8.98 -13.35
C ARG A 52 8.96 9.13 -13.25
N THR A 53 9.71 8.19 -13.80
CA THR A 53 11.18 8.17 -13.71
C THR A 53 11.86 8.44 -15.05
N ALA A 54 11.16 9.05 -16.02
CA ALA A 54 11.67 9.28 -17.37
C ALA A 54 12.94 10.14 -17.40
N SER A 55 13.06 11.11 -16.49
CA SER A 55 14.24 11.97 -16.35
C SER A 55 15.39 11.33 -15.58
N VAL A 56 15.21 10.12 -15.04
CA VAL A 56 16.23 9.45 -14.24
C VAL A 56 17.07 8.52 -15.11
N LEU A 57 18.38 8.62 -14.95
CA LEU A 57 19.34 7.74 -15.61
C LEU A 57 19.08 6.28 -15.22
N ARG A 58 19.09 5.45 -16.27
CA ARG A 58 19.02 3.99 -16.18
C ARG A 58 20.34 3.43 -16.64
N ARG A 59 20.74 2.31 -16.05
CA ARG A 59 21.85 1.54 -16.56
C ARG A 59 21.43 0.90 -17.89
N GLU A 60 22.34 0.84 -18.87
CA GLU A 60 22.07 0.26 -20.19
C GLU A 60 21.95 -1.28 -20.17
N VAL A 61 22.37 -1.91 -19.07
CA VAL A 61 22.35 -3.37 -18.90
C VAL A 61 20.94 -3.84 -18.54
N MET A 62 20.34 -4.62 -19.43
CA MET A 62 19.10 -5.36 -19.22
C MET A 62 19.41 -6.77 -18.72
N ALA A 63 19.08 -7.07 -17.46
CA ALA A 63 19.38 -8.36 -16.87
C ALA A 63 18.16 -9.28 -16.84
N ALA A 64 18.32 -10.51 -17.33
CA ALA A 64 17.33 -11.55 -17.12
C ALA A 64 17.37 -12.02 -15.65
N ALA A 65 16.20 -12.20 -15.04
CA ALA A 65 16.07 -12.68 -13.68
C ALA A 65 15.00 -13.76 -13.54
N LYS A 66 15.16 -14.64 -12.55
CA LYS A 66 14.19 -15.68 -12.20
C LYS A 66 13.68 -15.49 -10.79
N VAL A 67 12.38 -15.66 -10.59
CA VAL A 67 11.80 -15.74 -9.25
C VAL A 67 12.25 -17.03 -8.59
N CYS A 68 12.96 -16.90 -7.46
CA CYS A 68 13.38 -18.04 -6.64
C CYS A 68 12.41 -18.29 -5.50
N GLU A 69 11.94 -17.22 -4.85
CA GLU A 69 11.11 -17.33 -3.66
C GLU A 69 10.22 -16.08 -3.53
N ILE A 70 9.03 -16.30 -2.99
CA ILE A 70 8.11 -15.23 -2.58
C ILE A 70 7.73 -15.49 -1.12
N THR A 71 8.19 -14.65 -0.21
CA THR A 71 7.83 -14.70 1.21
C THR A 71 6.82 -13.62 1.57
N HIS A 72 6.00 -13.90 2.56
CA HIS A 72 5.01 -12.94 3.06
C HIS A 72 5.55 -12.23 4.31
N GLU A 73 5.92 -10.97 4.17
CA GLU A 73 6.50 -10.17 5.26
C GLU A 73 5.40 -9.50 6.11
N SER A 74 4.28 -9.13 5.49
CA SER A 74 3.10 -8.57 6.16
C SER A 74 1.85 -8.76 5.29
N PRO A 75 0.63 -8.55 5.83
CA PRO A 75 -0.61 -8.69 5.06
C PRO A 75 -0.66 -7.89 3.75
N SER A 76 0.18 -6.85 3.64
CA SER A 76 0.24 -6.01 2.45
C SER A 76 1.60 -6.00 1.75
N VAL A 77 2.60 -6.76 2.21
CA VAL A 77 3.96 -6.74 1.63
C VAL A 77 4.48 -8.16 1.46
N LYS A 78 4.94 -8.47 0.25
CA LYS A 78 5.67 -9.70 -0.05
C LYS A 78 7.11 -9.37 -0.41
N SER A 79 8.05 -10.18 0.06
CA SER A 79 9.44 -10.12 -0.38
C SER A 79 9.63 -11.10 -1.54
N LEU A 80 10.30 -10.62 -2.59
CA LEU A 80 10.56 -11.34 -3.83
C LEU A 80 12.07 -11.51 -3.98
N ARG A 81 12.53 -12.76 -3.95
CA ARG A 81 13.94 -13.10 -4.19
C ARG A 81 14.14 -13.48 -5.65
N LEU A 82 15.06 -12.77 -6.31
CA LEU A 82 15.31 -12.90 -7.74
C LEU A 82 16.76 -13.32 -7.99
N LEU A 83 16.94 -14.40 -8.74
CA LEU A 83 18.25 -14.80 -9.28
C LEU A 83 18.52 -14.06 -10.58
N VAL A 84 19.56 -13.23 -10.60
CA VAL A 84 19.97 -12.41 -11.75
C VAL A 84 21.01 -13.17 -12.57
N ALA A 85 20.65 -13.51 -13.82
CA ALA A 85 21.48 -14.30 -14.72
C ALA A 85 22.70 -13.54 -15.26
N ASP A 86 22.55 -12.24 -15.51
CA ASP A 86 23.58 -11.41 -16.14
C ASP A 86 24.66 -10.97 -15.15
N LYS A 87 25.90 -11.47 -15.30
CA LYS A 87 27.01 -11.21 -14.38
C LYS A 87 27.41 -9.73 -14.30
N ASP A 88 27.21 -8.96 -15.35
CA ASP A 88 27.59 -7.54 -15.42
C ASP A 88 26.53 -6.63 -14.79
N PHE A 89 25.36 -7.19 -14.47
CA PHE A 89 24.38 -6.49 -13.65
C PHE A 89 24.98 -6.17 -12.28
N SER A 90 24.90 -4.91 -11.91
CA SER A 90 25.27 -4.37 -10.60
C SER A 90 24.26 -3.29 -10.21
N PHE A 91 24.29 -2.88 -8.94
CA PHE A 91 23.53 -1.73 -8.44
C PHE A 91 24.22 -1.14 -7.20
N LYS A 92 23.84 0.08 -6.82
CA LYS A 92 24.19 0.74 -5.57
C LYS A 92 22.99 0.74 -4.63
N ALA A 93 23.25 0.79 -3.32
CA ALA A 93 22.18 0.95 -2.34
C ALA A 93 21.33 2.20 -2.66
N GLY A 94 20.02 2.08 -2.45
CA GLY A 94 19.04 3.14 -2.78
C GLY A 94 18.56 3.14 -4.23
N GLN A 95 19.09 2.29 -5.11
CA GLN A 95 18.53 2.11 -6.46
C GLN A 95 17.27 1.23 -6.47
N TRP A 96 16.51 1.35 -7.56
CA TRP A 96 15.37 0.48 -7.87
C TRP A 96 15.62 -0.31 -9.15
N VAL A 97 14.75 -1.28 -9.43
CA VAL A 97 14.67 -1.93 -10.73
C VAL A 97 13.36 -1.60 -11.43
N ASP A 98 13.46 -1.30 -12.72
CA ASP A 98 12.34 -1.42 -13.63
C ASP A 98 12.08 -2.92 -13.84
N PHE A 99 10.85 -3.34 -13.55
CA PHE A 99 10.45 -4.74 -13.43
C PHE A 99 9.53 -5.12 -14.59
N PHE A 100 10.11 -5.73 -15.61
CA PHE A 100 9.41 -6.15 -16.83
C PHE A 100 8.95 -7.60 -16.70
N ILE A 101 7.64 -7.79 -16.83
CA ILE A 101 6.98 -9.09 -16.67
C ILE A 101 6.35 -9.48 -18.01
N PRO A 102 6.73 -10.63 -18.59
CA PRO A 102 6.08 -11.13 -19.81
C PRO A 102 4.56 -11.27 -19.63
N GLY A 103 3.80 -10.69 -20.55
CA GLY A 103 2.33 -10.72 -20.52
C GLY A 103 1.67 -9.69 -19.59
N VAL A 104 2.43 -8.81 -18.95
CA VAL A 104 1.90 -7.65 -18.21
C VAL A 104 2.21 -6.38 -19.01
N SER A 105 1.19 -5.59 -19.31
CA SER A 105 1.29 -4.43 -20.22
C SER A 105 1.97 -3.19 -19.61
N VAL A 106 2.31 -3.23 -18.32
CA VAL A 106 2.81 -2.09 -17.55
C VAL A 106 4.10 -2.49 -16.84
N VAL A 107 5.07 -1.59 -16.79
CA VAL A 107 6.36 -1.83 -16.14
C VAL A 107 6.27 -1.43 -14.67
N GLY A 108 6.70 -2.33 -13.79
CA GLY A 108 6.79 -2.05 -12.36
C GLY A 108 8.07 -1.29 -12.03
N GLY A 109 8.08 -0.58 -10.91
CA GLY A 109 9.30 -0.04 -10.33
C GLY A 109 9.38 -0.40 -8.87
N PHE A 110 10.42 -1.13 -8.47
CA PHE A 110 10.57 -1.62 -7.11
C PHE A 110 11.97 -1.35 -6.58
N SER A 111 12.03 -0.77 -5.39
CA SER A 111 13.29 -0.55 -4.69
C SER A 111 13.97 -1.87 -4.37
N ILE A 112 15.29 -1.91 -4.53
CA ILE A 112 16.10 -3.05 -4.12
C ILE A 112 16.32 -2.96 -2.61
N CYS A 113 15.95 -4.01 -1.89
CA CYS A 113 16.05 -4.08 -0.42
C CYS A 113 17.26 -4.91 0.05
N SER A 114 17.90 -5.67 -0.85
CA SER A 114 19.15 -6.37 -0.59
C SER A 114 20.37 -5.47 -0.75
N SER A 115 21.48 -5.81 -0.10
CA SER A 115 22.76 -5.13 -0.35
C SER A 115 23.39 -5.55 -1.68
N PRO A 116 24.21 -4.68 -2.32
CA PRO A 116 24.97 -5.04 -3.51
C PRO A 116 25.85 -6.29 -3.33
N GLN A 117 26.39 -6.53 -2.13
CA GLN A 117 27.22 -7.71 -1.87
C GLN A 117 26.44 -9.03 -2.03
N ARG A 118 25.11 -9.02 -1.82
CA ARG A 118 24.28 -10.23 -2.01
C ARG A 118 24.16 -10.60 -3.49
N LEU A 119 24.10 -9.60 -4.36
CA LEU A 119 24.16 -9.82 -5.81
C LEU A 119 25.55 -10.32 -6.23
N GLU A 120 26.63 -9.77 -5.68
CA GLU A 120 27.99 -10.18 -6.01
C GLU A 120 28.26 -11.65 -5.63
N ARG A 121 27.79 -12.09 -4.47
CA ARG A 121 28.05 -13.43 -3.92
C ARG A 121 27.11 -14.49 -4.50
N ASP A 122 25.81 -14.22 -4.43
CA ASP A 122 24.79 -15.26 -4.65
C ASP A 122 24.02 -15.04 -5.96
N ARG A 123 24.28 -13.91 -6.65
CA ARG A 123 23.49 -13.45 -7.78
C ARG A 123 22.02 -13.18 -7.42
N ILE A 124 21.74 -12.88 -6.15
CA ILE A 124 20.39 -12.63 -5.64
C ILE A 124 20.16 -11.15 -5.38
N ILE A 125 19.02 -10.63 -5.83
CA ILE A 125 18.44 -9.38 -5.31
C ILE A 125 17.11 -9.65 -4.64
N GLU A 126 16.74 -8.78 -3.71
CA GLU A 126 15.47 -8.87 -2.97
C GLU A 126 14.67 -7.59 -3.12
N LEU A 127 13.38 -7.72 -3.40
CA LEU A 127 12.44 -6.61 -3.54
C LEU A 127 11.32 -6.75 -2.52
N ALA A 128 10.95 -5.65 -1.85
CA ALA A 128 9.76 -5.60 -1.02
C ALA A 128 8.60 -4.98 -1.80
N VAL A 129 7.60 -5.79 -2.13
CA VAL A 129 6.47 -5.37 -2.98
C VAL A 129 5.22 -5.22 -2.14
N LYS A 130 4.84 -3.96 -1.90
CA LYS A 130 3.56 -3.62 -1.29
C LYS A 130 2.42 -3.87 -2.27
N TYR A 131 1.32 -4.45 -1.78
CA TYR A 131 0.09 -4.61 -2.54
C TYR A 131 -0.44 -3.26 -3.01
N ALA A 132 -0.80 -3.22 -4.27
CA ALA A 132 -1.42 -2.08 -4.92
C ALA A 132 -2.28 -2.59 -6.07
N ASP A 133 -3.34 -1.87 -6.38
CA ASP A 133 -4.09 -2.02 -7.63
C ASP A 133 -3.26 -1.47 -8.81
N HIS A 134 -2.17 -2.19 -9.11
CA HIS A 134 -1.20 -1.90 -10.16
C HIS A 134 -0.71 -3.25 -10.72
N PRO A 135 -0.74 -3.50 -12.04
CA PRO A 135 -0.61 -4.87 -12.57
C PRO A 135 0.66 -5.62 -12.14
N PRO A 136 1.86 -5.01 -12.12
CA PRO A 136 3.07 -5.63 -11.57
C PRO A 136 2.97 -6.03 -10.08
N ALA A 137 2.33 -5.21 -9.24
CA ALA A 137 2.16 -5.51 -7.82
C ALA A 137 1.16 -6.65 -7.62
N VAL A 138 0.03 -6.60 -8.33
CA VAL A 138 -0.98 -7.68 -8.34
C VAL A 138 -0.36 -9.00 -8.81
N TRP A 139 0.50 -8.96 -9.83
CA TRP A 139 1.19 -10.14 -10.33
C TRP A 139 2.07 -10.81 -9.26
N VAL A 140 2.81 -10.02 -8.47
CA VAL A 140 3.64 -10.56 -7.36
C VAL A 140 2.75 -11.14 -6.25
N HIS A 141 1.59 -10.53 -6.01
CA HIS A 141 0.69 -10.97 -4.94
C HIS A 141 -0.18 -12.17 -5.29
N ASN A 142 -0.56 -12.38 -6.54
CA ASN A 142 -1.55 -13.38 -6.92
C ASN A 142 -0.99 -14.66 -7.57
N LYS A 143 0.27 -14.69 -8.00
CA LYS A 143 0.80 -15.83 -8.75
C LYS A 143 1.46 -16.86 -7.83
N PRO A 144 1.17 -18.16 -7.99
CA PRO A 144 1.83 -19.23 -7.23
C PRO A 144 3.32 -19.35 -7.62
N THR A 145 4.13 -19.66 -6.61
CA THR A 145 5.60 -19.69 -6.58
C THR A 145 6.24 -20.69 -7.57
N ASP A 146 5.48 -21.64 -8.13
CA ASP A 146 6.01 -22.84 -8.79
C ASP A 146 6.45 -22.68 -10.27
N ALA A 147 6.51 -21.47 -10.81
CA ALA A 147 6.98 -21.26 -12.18
C ALA A 147 8.26 -20.42 -12.21
N PRO A 148 9.36 -20.89 -12.83
CA PRO A 148 10.47 -20.00 -13.15
C PRO A 148 9.98 -18.97 -14.16
N ARG A 149 9.98 -17.70 -13.75
CA ARG A 149 9.52 -16.59 -14.59
C ARG A 149 10.74 -15.82 -15.06
N ASN A 150 10.96 -15.79 -16.37
CA ASN A 150 12.00 -14.97 -16.97
C ASN A 150 11.53 -13.51 -16.95
N LEU A 151 12.09 -12.74 -16.04
CA LEU A 151 11.86 -11.31 -15.85
C LEU A 151 13.01 -10.53 -16.47
N ILE A 152 12.76 -9.31 -16.91
CA ILE A 152 13.83 -8.39 -17.30
C ILE A 152 13.91 -7.26 -16.28
N LEU A 153 15.13 -6.93 -15.86
CA LEU A 153 15.43 -5.92 -14.87
C LEU A 153 16.34 -4.85 -15.45
N ILE A 154 16.06 -3.59 -15.14
CA ILE A 154 16.95 -2.47 -15.42
C ILE A 154 17.13 -1.67 -14.14
N ALA A 155 18.38 -1.48 -13.70
CA ALA A 155 18.65 -0.68 -12.52
C ALA A 155 18.49 0.82 -12.84
N GLY A 156 17.73 1.52 -12.01
CA GLY A 156 17.48 2.97 -12.11
C GLY A 156 17.87 3.72 -10.85
N GLY A 157 18.17 5.01 -11.00
CA GLY A 157 18.56 5.90 -9.90
C GLY A 157 20.07 6.09 -9.78
N VAL A 158 20.50 7.03 -8.94
CA VAL A 158 21.93 7.39 -8.77
C VAL A 158 22.65 6.57 -7.68
N GLY A 159 21.88 5.91 -6.80
CA GLY A 159 22.39 5.33 -5.56
C GLY A 159 22.77 6.40 -4.53
N ILE A 160 22.89 6.01 -3.26
CA ILE A 160 23.39 6.86 -2.17
C ILE A 160 24.78 6.42 -1.71
#